data_AF-A0A537XPW2-F1
#
_entry.id   AF-A0A537XPW2-F1
#
_cell.length_a   1.000
_cell.length_b   1.000
_cell.length_c   1.000
_cell.angle_alpha   90.00
_cell.angle_beta   90.00
_cell.angle_gamma   90.00
#
_symmetry.space_group_name_H-M   'P 1'
#
loop_
_entity.id
_entity.type
_entity.pdbx_description
1 polymer ?
#
loop_
_entity_poly.entity_id
_entity_poly.type
_entity_poly.pdbx_seq_one_letter_code
_entity_poly.pdbx_strand_id
1 'polypeptide(L)'
;MGRSRTAPPSRPTSGSPTPRPSAHGRADRFRCRSPVKRGEVHWAYLPEGHGRRPIVILTGDAISPARTRVTVAPVTRTARAIRSAVPLGPAEGLPPDSAASLDEIVTVEKRAVDPDPIGALGPVKLRELEAAIRYALTLRDP
;
A
#
# COMPACT_ATOMS: atom_id res chain seq x y z
N MET A 1 -40.78 47.79 -59.16
CA MET A 1 -40.57 46.57 -58.35
C MET A 1 -39.66 46.95 -57.20
N GLY A 2 -40.21 47.10 -56.00
CA GLY A 2 -39.48 47.54 -54.81
C GLY A 2 -39.82 46.67 -53.60
N ARG A 3 -38.85 46.59 -52.68
CA ARG A 3 -38.89 46.26 -51.22
C ARG A 3 -37.46 45.83 -50.86
N SER A 4 -36.62 46.73 -50.35
CA SER A 4 -36.50 47.14 -48.94
C SER A 4 -36.10 46.00 -48.00
N ARG A 5 -34.87 46.14 -47.46
CA ARG A 5 -34.39 45.88 -46.07
C ARG A 5 -34.74 44.49 -45.49
N THR A 6 -33.83 43.74 -44.87
CA THR A 6 -33.29 43.99 -43.52
C THR A 6 -32.42 42.76 -43.15
N ALA A 7 -31.27 42.96 -42.50
CA ALA A 7 -30.45 41.90 -41.89
C ALA A 7 -31.18 41.24 -40.70
N PRO A 8 -30.92 39.96 -40.36
CA PRO A 8 -30.07 39.62 -39.18
C PRO A 8 -29.47 38.18 -39.24
N PRO A 9 -28.90 37.60 -38.16
CA PRO A 9 -28.14 38.16 -37.04
C PRO A 9 -26.67 37.68 -37.04
N SER A 10 -25.85 38.42 -36.31
CA SER A 10 -24.48 38.10 -35.90
C SER A 10 -24.34 36.68 -35.32
N ARG A 11 -23.41 35.89 -35.87
CA ARG A 11 -22.96 34.64 -35.24
C ARG A 11 -21.96 34.94 -34.12
N PRO A 12 -22.02 34.17 -33.02
CA PRO A 12 -21.32 34.46 -31.78
C PRO A 12 -19.80 34.30 -31.90
N THR A 13 -19.14 35.03 -31.02
CA THR A 13 -17.72 35.04 -30.70
C THR A 13 -17.06 33.67 -30.80
N SER A 14 -15.87 33.64 -31.41
CA SER A 14 -14.89 32.56 -31.24
C SER A 14 -14.81 32.22 -29.76
N GLY A 15 -15.33 31.04 -29.41
CA GLY A 15 -15.22 30.49 -28.08
C GLY A 15 -13.75 30.35 -27.74
N SER A 16 -13.36 30.92 -26.60
CA SER A 16 -12.08 30.69 -25.96
C SER A 16 -11.74 29.20 -25.98
N PRO A 17 -10.50 28.79 -26.29
CA PRO A 17 -10.14 27.39 -26.22
C PRO A 17 -10.38 26.92 -24.80
N THR A 18 -11.27 25.95 -24.63
CA THR A 18 -11.42 25.21 -23.38
C THR A 18 -10.03 24.67 -23.03
N PRO A 19 -9.51 24.94 -21.82
CA PRO A 19 -8.26 24.33 -21.42
C PRO A 19 -8.49 22.82 -21.42
N ARG A 20 -7.76 22.10 -22.27
CA ARG A 20 -7.59 20.66 -22.12
C ARG A 20 -7.23 20.43 -20.65
N PRO A 21 -7.89 19.51 -19.93
CA PRO A 21 -7.52 19.24 -18.55
C PRO A 21 -6.04 18.86 -18.55
N SER A 22 -5.21 19.75 -18.01
CA SER A 22 -3.78 19.56 -17.88
C SER A 22 -3.56 18.24 -17.15
N ALA A 23 -2.79 17.35 -17.78
CA ALA A 23 -2.33 16.08 -17.25
C ALA A 23 -1.32 16.26 -16.09
N HIS A 24 -1.57 17.20 -15.19
CA HIS A 24 -0.74 17.54 -14.04
C HIS A 24 -1.41 17.20 -12.70
N GLY A 25 -2.53 16.47 -12.72
CA GLY A 25 -3.15 15.86 -11.53
C GLY A 25 -2.49 14.55 -11.07
N ARG A 26 -1.27 14.24 -11.52
CA ARG A 26 -0.55 13.00 -11.13
C ARG A 26 0.62 13.22 -10.18
N ALA A 27 0.96 14.47 -9.89
CA ALA A 27 2.13 14.83 -9.09
C ALA A 27 1.84 14.97 -7.57
N ASP A 28 0.57 14.99 -7.16
CA ASP A 28 0.20 15.30 -5.77
C ASP A 28 0.01 14.06 -4.86
N ARG A 29 0.13 12.83 -5.39
CA ARG A 29 0.06 11.60 -4.58
C ARG A 29 1.36 11.28 -3.81
N PHE A 30 2.37 12.13 -3.93
CA PHE A 30 3.68 11.92 -3.28
C PHE A 30 3.86 12.75 -2.00
N ARG A 31 2.98 13.71 -1.72
CA ARG A 31 3.10 14.59 -0.54
C ARG A 31 2.13 14.17 0.57
N CYS A 32 2.41 13.02 1.16
CA CYS A 32 2.11 12.61 2.54
C CYS A 32 2.40 11.11 2.66
N ARG A 33 3.56 10.64 2.16
CA ARG A 33 4.01 9.28 2.49
C ARG A 33 4.46 9.29 3.95
N SER A 34 3.51 9.08 4.86
CA SER A 34 3.82 8.68 6.22
C SER A 34 4.83 7.54 6.16
N PRO A 35 5.91 7.59 6.96
CA PRO A 35 6.90 6.52 6.94
C PRO A 35 6.20 5.23 7.36
N VAL A 36 6.26 4.20 6.51
CA VAL A 36 5.82 2.84 6.85
C VAL A 36 6.52 2.38 8.12
N LYS A 37 5.73 1.96 9.10
CA LYS A 37 6.21 1.55 10.42
C LYS A 37 6.18 0.04 10.57
N ARG A 38 7.07 -0.47 11.41
CA ARG A 38 7.13 -1.88 11.79
C ARG A 38 5.83 -2.31 12.44
N GLY A 39 5.30 -3.45 11.99
CA GLY A 39 4.03 -3.99 12.46
C GLY A 39 2.79 -3.37 11.82
N GLU A 40 2.92 -2.40 10.91
CA GLU A 40 1.79 -1.99 10.08
C GLU A 40 1.45 -3.06 9.05
N VAL A 41 0.17 -3.22 8.79
CA VAL A 41 -0.38 -4.11 7.77
C VAL A 41 -0.78 -3.28 6.58
N HIS A 42 -0.23 -3.57 5.40
CA HIS A 42 -0.50 -2.84 4.17
C HIS A 42 -0.90 -3.80 3.05
N TRP A 43 -1.54 -3.27 2.02
CA TRP A 43 -1.56 -3.95 0.73
C TRP A 43 -0.25 -3.69 -0.02
N ALA A 44 0.27 -4.72 -0.69
CA ALA A 44 1.42 -4.55 -1.58
C ALA A 44 1.33 -5.46 -2.80
N TYR A 45 1.98 -5.03 -3.87
CA TYR A 45 2.28 -5.89 -5.03
C TYR A 45 3.59 -6.63 -4.76
N LEU A 46 3.51 -7.95 -4.66
CA LEU A 46 4.66 -8.80 -4.43
C LEU A 46 5.31 -9.23 -5.76
N PRO A 47 6.63 -9.45 -5.78
CA PRO A 47 7.33 -9.96 -6.96
C PRO A 47 6.88 -11.40 -7.30
N GLU A 48 7.34 -11.93 -8.44
CA GLU A 48 7.20 -13.36 -8.78
C GLU A 48 5.75 -13.89 -8.93
N GLY A 49 4.82 -13.04 -9.39
CA GLY A 49 3.46 -13.49 -9.71
C GLY A 49 2.56 -13.73 -8.50
N HIS A 50 3.04 -13.40 -7.30
CA HIS A 50 2.31 -13.48 -6.04
C HIS A 50 1.12 -12.51 -5.89
N GLY A 51 0.98 -11.59 -6.86
CA GLY A 51 -0.15 -10.67 -6.97
C GLY A 51 -0.18 -9.60 -5.89
N ARG A 52 -1.32 -8.91 -5.79
CA ARG A 52 -1.59 -7.93 -4.74
C ARG A 52 -2.15 -8.63 -3.51
N ARG A 53 -1.44 -8.55 -2.38
CA ARG A 53 -1.85 -9.20 -1.12
C ARG A 53 -1.58 -8.31 0.10
N PRO A 54 -2.21 -8.58 1.25
CA PRO A 54 -1.83 -7.95 2.49
C PRO A 54 -0.43 -8.43 2.92
N ILE A 55 0.30 -7.54 3.57
CA ILE A 55 1.67 -7.74 4.06
C ILE A 55 1.84 -7.09 5.43
N VAL A 56 2.77 -7.58 6.24
CA VAL A 56 3.21 -6.95 7.49
C VAL A 56 4.60 -6.34 7.29
N ILE A 57 4.80 -5.09 7.69
CA ILE A 57 6.10 -4.44 7.64
C ILE A 57 7.01 -4.98 8.75
N LEU A 58 8.18 -5.52 8.38
CA LEU A 58 9.17 -6.03 9.35
C LEU A 58 10.30 -5.04 9.63
N THR A 59 10.55 -4.13 8.68
CA THR A 59 11.66 -3.16 8.77
C THR A 59 11.42 -2.19 9.91
N GLY A 60 12.44 -2.00 10.77
CA GLY A 60 12.37 -1.10 11.91
C GLY A 60 12.23 0.38 11.53
N ASP A 61 11.47 1.11 12.32
CA ASP A 61 11.10 2.51 12.08
C ASP A 61 12.29 3.45 11.90
N ALA A 62 13.40 3.21 12.61
CA ALA A 62 14.61 4.01 12.49
C ALA A 62 15.33 3.83 11.15
N ILE A 63 15.10 2.70 10.47
CA ILE A 63 15.76 2.33 9.21
C ILE A 63 14.88 2.69 8.01
N SER A 64 13.56 2.65 8.20
CA SER A 64 12.57 2.85 7.15
C SER A 64 12.77 4.16 6.37
N PRO A 65 12.91 5.37 6.94
CA PRO A 65 12.88 6.63 6.18
C PRO A 65 13.91 6.72 5.04
N ALA A 66 15.14 6.26 5.28
CA ALA A 66 16.26 6.42 4.35
C ALA A 66 16.32 5.37 3.23
N ARG A 67 15.63 4.23 3.36
CA ARG A 67 15.68 3.15 2.35
C ARG A 67 14.58 3.27 1.30
N THR A 68 14.86 2.89 0.06
CA THR A 68 13.84 2.72 -1.00
C THR A 68 13.10 1.40 -0.89
N ARG A 69 13.67 0.43 -0.17
CA ARG A 69 13.18 -0.94 -0.02
C ARG A 69 12.83 -1.25 1.44
N VAL A 70 11.83 -2.09 1.62
CA VAL A 70 11.36 -2.56 2.94
C VAL A 70 11.20 -4.07 2.92
N THR A 71 11.63 -4.72 3.99
CA THR A 71 11.40 -6.13 4.27
C THR A 71 10.03 -6.31 4.90
N VAL A 72 9.27 -7.26 4.36
CA VAL A 72 7.86 -7.50 4.69
C VAL A 72 7.59 -9.00 4.78
N ALA A 73 6.59 -9.38 5.56
CA ALA A 73 6.05 -10.74 5.60
C ALA A 73 4.69 -10.77 4.90
N PRO A 74 4.49 -11.61 3.88
CA PRO A 74 3.20 -11.76 3.24
C PRO A 74 2.14 -12.38 4.16
N VAL A 75 0.90 -11.92 4.02
CA VAL A 75 -0.25 -12.53 4.68
C VAL A 75 -0.83 -13.60 3.76
N THR A 76 -1.09 -14.76 4.35
CA THR A 76 -1.77 -15.90 3.73
C THR A 76 -3.09 -16.15 4.46
N ARG A 77 -4.05 -16.81 3.80
CA ARG A 77 -5.32 -17.23 4.43
C ARG A 77 -5.23 -18.61 5.09
N THR A 78 -4.01 -19.13 5.26
CA THR A 78 -3.80 -20.45 5.83
C THR A 78 -2.93 -20.26 7.06
N ALA A 79 -3.58 -20.02 8.19
CA ALA A 79 -2.96 -20.19 9.49
C ALA A 79 -2.62 -21.67 9.70
N ARG A 80 -1.51 -22.13 9.11
CA ARG A 80 -0.89 -23.37 9.58
C ARG A 80 -0.37 -23.06 10.97
N ALA A 81 -0.73 -23.89 11.96
CA ALA A 81 -0.26 -23.77 13.34
C ALA A 81 1.25 -24.09 13.42
N ILE A 82 2.07 -23.21 12.86
CA ILE A 82 3.52 -23.32 12.75
C ILE A 82 4.09 -22.10 13.47
N ARG A 83 5.17 -22.29 14.22
CA ARG A 83 5.81 -21.24 15.02
C ARG A 83 6.36 -20.06 14.19
N SER A 84 6.53 -20.23 12.88
CA SER A 84 6.91 -19.19 11.92
C SER A 84 5.74 -18.38 11.38
N ALA A 85 4.49 -18.70 11.76
CA ALA A 85 3.30 -17.97 11.33
C ALA A 85 2.69 -17.17 12.48
N VAL A 86 2.39 -15.91 12.24
CA VAL A 86 1.71 -15.04 13.21
C VAL A 86 0.24 -14.92 12.84
N PRO A 87 -0.70 -15.37 13.69
CA PRO A 87 -2.13 -15.27 13.41
C PRO A 87 -2.57 -13.80 13.40
N LEU A 88 -3.33 -13.44 12.37
CA LEU A 88 -3.93 -12.14 12.14
C LEU A 88 -5.43 -12.30 11.91
N GLY A 89 -6.17 -11.21 11.98
CA GLY A 89 -7.60 -11.28 11.69
C GLY A 89 -8.28 -9.92 11.66
N PRO A 90 -9.58 -9.88 12.01
CA PRO A 90 -10.38 -8.66 11.95
C PRO A 90 -9.82 -7.49 12.77
N ALA A 91 -9.06 -7.78 13.84
CA ALA A 91 -8.38 -6.76 14.65
C ALA A 91 -7.36 -5.94 13.85
N GLU A 92 -6.77 -6.51 12.79
CA GLU A 92 -5.84 -5.83 11.88
C GLU A 92 -6.50 -5.48 10.53
N GLY A 93 -7.83 -5.57 10.43
CA GLY A 93 -8.59 -5.30 9.21
C GLY A 93 -8.49 -6.41 8.16
N LEU A 94 -8.12 -7.62 8.57
CA LEU A 94 -7.99 -8.79 7.69
C LEU A 94 -9.14 -9.78 7.87
N PRO A 95 -9.44 -10.63 6.87
CA PRO A 95 -10.37 -11.74 7.04
C PRO A 95 -9.96 -12.68 8.18
N PRO A 96 -10.91 -13.43 8.77
CA PRO A 96 -10.60 -14.50 9.71
C PRO A 96 -9.56 -15.50 9.15
N ASP A 97 -8.85 -16.18 10.04
CA ASP A 97 -7.85 -17.21 9.71
C ASP A 97 -6.67 -16.72 8.84
N SER A 98 -6.44 -15.40 8.81
CA SER A 98 -5.28 -14.82 8.17
C SER A 98 -4.03 -15.05 9.02
N ALA A 99 -2.86 -15.21 8.39
CA ALA A 99 -1.59 -15.29 9.11
C ALA A 99 -0.46 -14.67 8.29
N ALA A 100 0.42 -13.93 8.95
CA ALA A 100 1.68 -13.52 8.35
C ALA A 100 2.66 -14.70 8.35
N SER A 101 3.14 -15.08 7.16
CA SER A 101 4.13 -16.16 7.00
C SER A 101 5.53 -15.59 7.07
N LEU A 102 6.33 -16.04 8.05
CA LEU A 102 7.72 -15.59 8.19
C LEU A 102 8.70 -16.50 7.43
N ASP A 103 8.20 -17.58 6.83
CA ASP A 103 8.97 -18.40 5.91
C ASP A 103 9.06 -17.74 4.51
N GLU A 104 8.12 -16.82 4.21
CA GLU A 104 8.04 -16.10 2.92
C GLU A 104 8.52 -14.64 3.03
N ILE A 105 9.47 -14.35 3.91
CA ILE A 105 9.99 -12.98 4.05
C ILE A 105 10.57 -12.49 2.73
N VAL A 106 10.09 -11.33 2.29
CA VAL A 106 10.47 -10.73 1.01
C VAL A 106 10.80 -9.26 1.19
N THR A 107 11.73 -8.76 0.37
CA THR A 107 12.05 -7.35 0.30
C THR A 107 11.44 -6.73 -0.95
N VAL A 108 10.60 -5.72 -0.77
CA VAL A 108 9.91 -5.01 -1.86
C VAL A 108 10.32 -3.55 -1.90
N GLU A 109 10.14 -2.93 -3.07
CA GLU A 109 10.25 -1.48 -3.19
C GLU A 109 9.10 -0.82 -2.43
N LYS A 110 9.38 0.26 -1.68
CA LYS A 110 8.34 1.03 -0.97
C LYS A 110 7.24 1.55 -1.88
N ARG A 111 7.51 1.74 -3.17
CA ARG A 111 6.52 2.16 -4.17
C ARG A 111 5.47 1.08 -4.47
N ALA A 112 5.79 -0.19 -4.17
CA ALA A 112 4.88 -1.32 -4.34
C ALA A 112 3.94 -1.52 -3.14
N VAL A 113 4.19 -0.80 -2.03
CA VAL A 113 3.37 -0.80 -0.82
C VAL A 113 2.40 0.37 -0.87
N ASP A 114 1.13 0.08 -0.62
CA ASP A 114 0.08 1.11 -0.54
C ASP A 114 0.33 2.02 0.67
N PRO A 115 0.14 3.34 0.53
CA PRO A 115 0.52 4.31 1.56
C PRO A 115 -0.34 4.20 2.82
N ASP A 116 -1.61 3.80 2.67
CA ASP A 116 -2.56 3.71 3.78
C ASP A 116 -2.52 2.31 4.41
N PRO A 117 -2.30 2.20 5.73
CA PRO A 117 -2.35 0.93 6.41
C PRO A 117 -3.79 0.40 6.49
N ILE A 118 -3.93 -0.92 6.38
CA ILE A 118 -5.17 -1.66 6.67
C ILE A 118 -5.40 -1.70 8.19
N GLY A 119 -4.30 -1.84 8.94
CA GLY A 119 -4.29 -1.97 10.39
C GLY A 119 -2.86 -2.04 10.92
N ALA A 120 -2.70 -2.30 12.21
CA ALA A 120 -1.40 -2.44 12.83
C ALA A 120 -1.43 -3.51 13.93
N LEU A 121 -0.30 -4.19 14.12
CA LEU A 121 -0.14 -5.18 15.17
C LEU A 121 -0.04 -4.48 16.54
N GLY A 122 -0.85 -4.93 17.48
CA GLY A 122 -0.71 -4.55 18.88
C GLY A 122 0.59 -5.09 19.52
N PRO A 123 0.92 -4.65 20.74
CA PRO A 123 2.18 -4.99 21.40
C PRO A 123 2.35 -6.51 21.64
N VAL A 124 1.27 -7.24 21.88
CA VAL A 124 1.32 -8.70 22.06
C VAL A 124 1.70 -9.39 20.74
N LYS A 125 1.02 -9.05 19.64
CA LYS A 125 1.34 -9.59 18.31
C LYS A 125 2.71 -9.19 17.80
N LEU A 126 3.21 -8.01 18.17
CA LEU A 126 4.60 -7.63 17.87
C LEU A 126 5.61 -8.55 18.56
N ARG A 127 5.35 -9.01 19.79
CA ARG A 127 6.20 -10.00 20.46
C ARG A 127 6.10 -11.37 19.82
N GLU A 128 4.90 -11.79 19.43
CA GLU A 128 4.70 -13.03 18.67
C GLU A 128 5.43 -12.99 17.33
N LEU A 129 5.37 -11.86 16.63
CA LEU A 129 6.12 -11.61 15.40
C LEU A 129 7.62 -11.74 15.63
N GLU A 130 8.16 -11.16 16.70
CA GLU A 130 9.57 -11.30 17.03
C GLU A 130 9.99 -12.74 17.35
N ALA A 131 9.17 -13.47 18.10
CA ALA A 131 9.40 -14.88 18.38
C ALA A 131 9.37 -15.71 17.08
N ALA A 132 8.40 -15.43 16.19
CA ALA A 132 8.29 -16.09 14.90
C ALA A 132 9.48 -15.79 13.98
N ILE A 133 9.99 -14.54 13.97
CA ILE A 133 11.21 -14.18 13.21
C ILE A 133 12.40 -14.99 13.72
N ARG A 134 12.60 -15.03 15.05
CA ARG A 134 13.71 -15.79 15.64
C ARG A 134 13.59 -17.27 15.27
N TYR A 135 12.39 -17.83 15.37
CA TYR A 135 12.14 -19.21 15.01
C TYR A 135 12.41 -19.51 13.53
N ALA A 136 11.81 -18.74 12.62
CA ALA A 136 11.94 -18.94 11.17
C ALA A 136 13.40 -18.81 10.69
N LEU A 137 14.16 -17.92 11.32
CA LEU A 137 15.57 -17.69 11.00
C LEU A 137 16.54 -18.49 11.88
N THR A 138 16.04 -19.42 12.71
CA THR A 138 16.84 -20.26 13.62
C THR A 138 17.79 -19.45 14.53
N LEU A 139 17.37 -18.25 14.92
CA LEU A 139 18.15 -17.38 15.80
C LEU A 139 18.06 -17.89 17.24
N ARG A 140 19.17 -17.80 17.96
CA ARG A 140 19.18 -18.08 19.40
C ARG A 140 18.38 -17.03 20.14
N ASP A 141 17.67 -17.45 21.19
CA ASP A 141 17.06 -16.51 22.12
C ASP A 141 18.16 -15.71 22.83
N PRO A 142 17.92 -14.40 23.07
CA PRO A 142 18.90 -13.51 23.69
C PRO A 142 19.18 -13.85 25.15
#